data_AF-A0A6L5F084-F1
#
_entry.id   AF-A0A6L5F084-F1
#
_cell.length_a   1.000
_cell.length_b   1.000
_cell.length_c   1.000
_cell.angle_alpha   90.00
_cell.angle_beta   90.00
_cell.angle_gamma   90.00
#
_symmetry.space_group_name_H-M   'P 1'
#
loop_
_entity.id
_entity.type
_entity.pdbx_description
1 polymer ?
#
loop_
_entity_poly.entity_id
_entity_poly.type
_entity_poly.pdbx_seq_one_letter_code
_entity_poly.pdbx_strand_id
1 'polypeptide(L)' 'MQSPPRMADRSALSDRVYELLKTRIISLDLGPGERLQAEHLAGELGVSPTPVREALNRLA' A
#
# COMPACT_ATOMS: atom_id res chain seq x y z
N MET A 1 5.03 -11.92 -21.39
CA MET A 1 3.59 -11.74 -21.09
C MET A 1 3.42 -11.94 -19.59
N GLN A 2 3.28 -10.88 -18.80
CA GLN A 2 3.02 -11.03 -17.36
C GLN A 2 1.55 -11.40 -17.18
N SER A 3 1.28 -12.58 -16.61
CA SER A 3 -0.08 -13.01 -16.28
C SER A 3 -0.70 -12.03 -15.28
N PRO A 4 -1.99 -11.66 -15.44
CA PRO A 4 -2.64 -10.76 -14.50
C PRO A 4 -2.69 -11.43 -13.11
N PRO A 5 -2.42 -10.68 -12.03
CA PRO A 5 -2.48 -11.24 -10.68
C PRO A 5 -3.91 -11.73 -10.41
N ARG A 6 -4.02 -12.96 -9.91
CA ARG A 6 -5.31 -13.54 -9.49
C ARG A 6 -5.88 -12.69 -8.36
N MET A 7 -7.21 -12.63 -8.21
CA MET A 7 -7.85 -11.81 -7.17
C MET A 7 -7.30 -12.10 -5.76
N ALA A 8 -6.97 -13.36 -5.46
CA ALA A 8 -6.32 -13.75 -4.20
C ALA A 8 -4.93 -13.12 -4.02
N ASP A 9 -4.13 -13.03 -5.09
CA ASP A 9 -2.80 -12.38 -5.05
C ASP A 9 -2.93 -10.87 -4.85
N ARG A 10 -3.97 -10.24 -5.42
CA ARG A 10 -4.24 -8.81 -5.21
C ARG A 10 -4.61 -8.51 -3.77
N SER A 11 -5.46 -9.34 -3.17
CA SER A 11 -5.80 -9.24 -1.74
C SER A 11 -4.54 -9.37 -0.88
N ALA A 12 -3.73 -10.41 -1.13
CA ALA A 12 -2.50 -10.62 -0.38
C ALA A 12 -1.49 -9.47 -0.55
N LEU A 13 -1.45 -8.84 -1.73
CA LEU A 13 -0.61 -7.67 -1.96
C LEU A 13 -1.11 -6.44 -1.21
N SER A 14 -2.43 -6.18 -1.22
CA SER A 14 -3.03 -5.10 -0.41
C SER A 14 -2.76 -5.32 1.08
N ASP A 15 -2.89 -6.55 1.58
CA ASP A 15 -2.59 -6.91 2.96
C ASP A 15 -1.13 -6.60 3.33
N ARG A 16 -0.18 -6.96 2.46
CA ARG A 16 1.25 -6.65 2.67
C ARG A 16 1.52 -5.15 2.68
N VAL A 17 0.91 -4.40 1.76
CA VAL A 17 1.05 -2.94 1.71
C VAL A 17 0.48 -2.31 2.99
N TYR A 18 -0.67 -2.79 3.46
CA TYR A 18 -1.29 -2.34 4.70
C TYR A 18 -0.35 -2.53 5.90
N GLU A 19 0.19 -3.74 6.11
CA GLU A 19 1.07 -4.01 7.25
C GLU A 19 2.36 -3.17 7.20
N LEU A 20 2.90 -2.95 5.99
CA LEU A 20 4.06 -2.09 5.80
C LEU A 20 3.77 -0.64 6.18
N LEU A 21 2.68 -0.06 5.65
CA LEU A 21 2.31 1.33 5.93
C LEU A 21 1.97 1.52 7.41
N LYS A 22 1.24 0.58 8.01
CA LYS A 22 0.96 0.57 9.45
C LYS A 22 2.25 0.58 10.29
N THR A 23 3.22 -0.25 9.92
CA THR A 23 4.52 -0.31 10.61
C THR A 23 5.28 1.01 10.52
N ARG A 24 5.29 1.64 9.33
CA ARG A 24 5.93 2.95 9.13
C ARG A 24 5.24 4.08 9.91
N ILE A 25 3.90 4.06 10.02
CA ILE A 25 3.13 5.02 10.83
C ILE A 25 3.46 4.86 12.32
N ILE A 26 3.46 3.62 12.84
CA ILE A 26 3.74 3.34 14.26
C ILE A 26 5.18 3.71 14.61
N SER A 27 6.12 3.49 13.70
CA SER A 27 7.53 3.82 13.88
C SER A 27 7.83 5.31 13.68
N LEU A 28 6.84 6.12 13.30
CA LEU A 28 6.96 7.53 12.92
C LEU A 28 7.87 7.79 11.70
N ASP A 29 8.09 6.77 10.87
CA ASP A 29 8.72 6.94 9.54
C ASP A 29 7.79 7.71 8.60
N LEU A 30 6.47 7.54 8.77
CA LEU A 30 5.44 8.38 8.17
C LEU A 30 4.85 9.27 9.29
N GLY A 31 5.07 10.57 9.17
CA GLY A 31 4.75 11.52 10.22
C GLY A 31 3.24 11.79 10.37
N PRO A 32 2.78 12.21 11.56
CA PRO A 32 1.40 12.65 11.74
C PRO A 32 1.12 13.88 10.85
N GLY A 33 0.01 13.83 10.12
CA GLY A 33 -0.37 14.88 9.17
C GLY A 33 0.39 14.84 7.84
N GLU A 34 1.31 13.90 7.65
CA GLU A 34 1.97 13.69 6.37
C GLU A 34 0.97 13.23 5.31
N ARG A 35 1.03 13.83 4.12
CA ARG A 35 0.12 13.52 3.04
C ARG A 35 0.59 12.30 2.27
N LEU A 36 -0.08 11.17 2.49
CA LEU A 36 0.18 9.92 1.76
C LEU A 36 -0.52 9.93 0.40
N GLN A 37 0.25 9.88 -0.69
CA GLN A 37 -0.27 9.78 -2.06
C GLN A 37 -0.06 8.35 -2.58
N ALA A 38 -1.14 7.70 -3.02
CA ALA A 38 -1.10 6.31 -3.44
C ALA A 38 -0.18 6.08 -4.64
N GLU A 39 -0.12 7.04 -5.57
CA GLU A 39 0.73 6.99 -6.76
C GLU A 39 2.22 7.02 -6.39
N HIS A 40 2.57 7.85 -5.40
CA HIS A 40 3.96 7.95 -4.93
C HIS A 40 4.39 6.68 -4.22
N LEU A 41 3.59 6.23 -3.25
CA LEU A 41 3.83 4.99 -2.50
C LEU A 41 3.86 3.77 -3.42
N ALA A 42 3.00 3.72 -4.44
CA ALA A 42 3.02 2.66 -5.44
C ALA A 42 4.35 2.63 -6.22
N GLY A 43 4.88 3.80 -6.58
CA GLY A 43 6.19 3.93 -7.20
C GLY A 43 7.34 3.44 -6.30
N GLU A 44 7.32 3.83 -5.03
CA GLU A 44 8.32 3.36 -4.04
C GLU A 44 8.28 1.84 -3.83
N LEU A 45 7.08 1.27 -3.80
CA LEU A 45 6.85 -0.14 -3.49
C LEU A 45 6.89 -1.05 -4.74
N GLY A 46 7.00 -0.47 -5.95
CA GLY A 46 7.01 -1.23 -7.20
C GLY A 46 5.69 -1.96 -7.50
N VAL A 47 4.57 -1.43 -7.01
CA VAL A 47 3.23 -2.02 -7.18
C VAL A 47 2.31 -1.06 -7.94
N SER A 48 1.12 -1.52 -8.33
CA SER A 48 0.11 -0.61 -8.89
C SER A 48 -0.55 0.24 -7.78
N PRO A 49 -1.15 1.40 -8.11
CA PRO A 49 -1.84 2.23 -7.12
C PRO A 49 -3.06 1.58 -6.45
N THR A 50 -3.69 0.57 -7.10
CA THR A 50 -4.89 -0.09 -6.60
C THR A 50 -4.71 -0.74 -5.20
N PRO A 51 -3.77 -1.67 -4.97
CA PRO A 51 -3.56 -2.27 -3.65
C PRO A 51 -3.14 -1.24 -2.60
N VAL A 52 -2.46 -0.17 -3.01
CA VAL A 52 -2.06 0.93 -2.11
C VAL A 52 -3.28 1.73 -1.64
N ARG A 53 -4.19 2.08 -2.56
CA ARG A 53 -5.45 2.75 -2.20
C ARG A 53 -6.30 1.89 -1.27
N GLU A 54 -6.40 0.60 -1.53
CA GLU A 54 -7.12 -0.34 -0.66
C GLU A 54 -6.49 -0.40 0.74
N ALA A 55 -5.16 -0.46 0.83
CA ALA A 55 -4.45 -0.44 2.09
C ALA A 55 -4.65 0.89 2.86
N LEU A 56 -4.56 2.03 2.18
CA LEU A 56 -4.81 3.36 2.77
C LEU A 56 -6.26 3.49 3.27
N ASN A 57 -7.24 3.00 2.51
CA ASN A 57 -8.65 2.99 2.92
C ASN A 57 -8.89 2.16 4.19
N ARG A 58 -8.06 1.16 4.47
CA ARG A 58 -8.14 0.36 5.71
C ARG A 58 -7.47 1.04 6.92
N LEU A 59 -6.66 2.07 6.70
CA LEU A 59 -6.00 2.84 7.75
C LEU A 59 -6.79 4.09 8.16
N ALA A 60 -7.78 4.49 7.35
CA ALA A 60 -8.72 5.59 7.62
C ALA A 60 -9.86 5.13 8.55
#